data_AF-A0A0B5NJG8-F1
#
_entry.id   AF-A0A0B5NJG8-F1
#
_cell.length_a   1.000
_cell.length_b   1.000
_cell.length_c   1.000
_cell.angle_alpha   90.00
_cell.angle_beta   90.00
_cell.angle_gamma   90.00
#
_symmetry.space_group_name_H-M   'P 1'
#
loop_
_entity.id
_entity.type
_entity.pdbx_description
1 polymer ?
#
loop_
_entity_poly.entity_id
_entity_poly.type
_entity_poly.pdbx_seq_one_letter_code
_entity_poly.pdbx_strand_id
1 'polypeptide(L)' 'MTLESLKKILKVLFVICFLGTIIFTMFDATYNLKEKIIFSLIYLITVPISFFILYKIGKFFIK' A
#
# COMPACT_ATOMS: atom_id res chain seq x y z
N MET A 1 -6.66 2.97 -21.58
CA MET A 1 -5.93 3.45 -20.38
C MET A 1 -4.45 3.57 -20.75
N THR A 2 -3.81 4.72 -20.54
CA THR A 2 -2.36 4.87 -20.85
C THR A 2 -1.51 4.43 -19.67
N LEU A 3 -0.27 4.00 -19.91
CA LEU A 3 0.65 3.62 -18.83
C LEU A 3 0.87 4.75 -17.82
N GLU A 4 0.85 5.99 -18.30
CA GLU A 4 0.99 7.19 -17.46
C GLU A 4 -0.24 7.43 -16.58
N SER A 5 -1.44 7.23 -17.12
CA SER A 5 -2.68 7.27 -16.32
C SER A 5 -2.70 6.18 -15.22
N LEU A 6 -2.22 4.97 -15.55
CA LEU A 6 -2.09 3.87 -14.58
C LEU A 6 -1.12 4.23 -13.45
N LYS A 7 0.06 4.77 -13.78
CA LYS A 7 1.04 5.22 -12.77
C LYS A 7 0.43 6.27 -11.84
N LYS A 8 -0.29 7.24 -12.39
CA LYS A 8 -0.89 8.33 -11.60
C LYS A 8 -1.95 7.79 -10.63
N ILE A 9 -2.82 6.90 -11.11
CA ILE A 9 -3.86 6.26 -10.28
C ILE A 9 -3.23 5.40 -9.19
N LEU A 10 -2.25 4.54 -9.53
CA LEU A 10 -1.55 3.71 -8.56
C LEU A 10 -0.82 4.54 -7.50
N LYS A 11 -0.24 5.69 -7.88
CA LYS A 11 0.43 6.58 -6.92
C LYS A 11 -0.54 7.17 -5.91
N VAL A 12 -1.72 7.63 -6.35
CA VAL A 12 -2.75 8.16 -5.45
C VAL A 12 -3.27 7.07 -4.53
N LEU A 13 -3.62 5.91 -5.09
CA LEU A 13 -4.05 4.74 -4.30
C LEU A 13 -2.98 4.29 -3.30
N PHE A 14 -1.71 4.29 -3.69
CA PHE A 14 -0.61 3.93 -2.82
C PHE A 14 -0.55 4.83 -1.60
N VAL A 15 -0.62 6.16 -1.78
CA VAL A 15 -0.58 7.10 -0.65
C VAL A 15 -1.78 6.90 0.28
N ILE A 16 -2.98 6.72 -0.28
CA ILE A 16 -4.20 6.49 0.51
C ILE A 16 -4.09 5.19 1.31
N CYS A 17 -3.73 4.09 0.67
CA CYS A 17 -3.58 2.80 1.34
C CYS A 17 -2.48 2.87 2.40
N PHE A 18 -1.31 3.39 2.06
CA PHE A 18 -0.17 3.46 2.97
C PHE A 18 -0.48 4.25 4.25
N LEU A 19 -1.07 5.44 4.10
CA LEU A 19 -1.48 6.25 5.26
C LEU A 19 -2.63 5.60 6.02
N GLY A 20 -3.63 5.08 5.32
CA GLY A 20 -4.78 4.41 5.91
C GLY A 20 -4.35 3.24 6.80
N THR A 21 -3.48 2.36 6.30
CA THR A 21 -3.02 1.19 7.06
C THR A 21 -2.29 1.60 8.33
N ILE A 22 -1.39 2.58 8.27
CA ILE A 22 -0.67 3.08 9.44
C ILE A 22 -1.64 3.65 10.48
N ILE A 23 -2.62 4.47 10.06
CA ILE A 23 -3.62 5.05 10.95
C ILE A 23 -4.45 3.94 11.61
N PHE A 24 -5.00 3.01 10.82
CA PHE A 24 -5.83 1.92 11.37
C PHE A 24 -5.04 1.05 12.35
N THR A 25 -3.79 0.69 12.06
CA THR A 25 -2.95 -0.09 12.99
C THR A 25 -2.65 0.67 14.29
N MET A 26 -2.50 1.99 14.24
CA MET A 26 -2.25 2.80 15.45
C MET A 26 -3.50 2.92 16.34
N PHE A 27 -4.68 3.06 15.74
CA PHE A 27 -5.96 3.17 16.48
C PHE A 27 -6.57 1.83 16.88
N ASP A 28 -6.04 0.70 16.40
CA ASP A 28 -6.52 -0.62 16.77
C ASP A 28 -6.35 -0.87 18.28
N ALA A 29 -7.44 -1.08 19.01
CA ALA A 29 -7.40 -1.31 20.46
C ALA A 29 -7.00 -2.74 20.83
N THR A 30 -6.96 -3.65 19.85
CA THR A 30 -6.71 -5.08 20.05
C THR A 30 -5.24 -5.38 20.30
N TYR A 31 -4.35 -4.60 19.69
CA TYR A 31 -2.91 -4.84 19.72
C TYR A 31 -2.21 -4.03 20.79
N ASN A 32 -1.26 -4.66 21.47
CA ASN A 32 -0.34 -3.95 22.36
C ASN A 32 0.66 -3.10 21.57
N LEU A 33 1.32 -2.15 22.22
CA LEU A 33 2.23 -1.21 21.54
C LEU A 33 3.36 -1.90 20.77
N LYS A 34 3.89 -3.02 21.29
CA LYS A 34 4.89 -3.84 20.58
C LYS A 34 4.34 -4.45 19.28
N GLU A 35 3.13 -4.98 19.32
CA GLU A 35 2.46 -5.59 18.17
C GLU A 35 2.14 -4.53 17.12
N LYS A 36 1.63 -3.36 17.53
CA LYS A 36 1.38 -2.22 16.63
C LYS A 36 2.64 -1.79 15.86
N ILE A 37 3.79 -1.76 16.52
CA ILE A 37 5.07 -1.45 15.87
C ILE A 37 5.42 -2.53 14.83
N ILE A 38 5.31 -3.81 15.19
CA ILE A 38 5.61 -4.93 14.29
C ILE A 38 4.67 -4.90 13.07
N PHE A 39 3.36 -4.75 13.29
CA PHE A 39 2.39 -4.63 12.20
C PHE A 39 2.67 -3.43 11.31
N SER A 40 2.98 -2.26 11.90
CA SER A 40 3.33 -1.07 11.12
C SER A 40 4.55 -1.31 10.24
N LEU A 41 5.59 -1.99 10.74
CA LEU A 41 6.76 -2.37 9.96
C LEU A 41 6.43 -3.37 8.83
N ILE A 42 5.57 -4.35 9.11
CA ILE A 42 5.12 -5.31 8.09
C ILE A 42 4.35 -4.56 6.98
N TYR A 43 3.43 -3.67 7.35
CA TYR A 43 2.64 -2.87 6.40
C TYR A 43 3.50 -1.88 5.61
N LEU A 44 4.56 -1.34 6.23
CA LEU A 44 5.52 -0.46 5.56
C LEU A 44 6.16 -1.14 4.34
N ILE A 45 6.36 -2.45 4.40
CA ILE A 45 7.01 -3.24 3.33
C ILE A 45 5.98 -3.87 2.40
N THR A 46 4.91 -4.45 2.94
CA THR A 46 3.92 -5.17 2.13
C THR A 46 3.13 -4.25 1.21
N VAL A 47 2.75 -3.04 1.65
CA VAL A 47 1.99 -2.09 0.82
C VAL A 47 2.79 -1.68 -0.44
N PRO A 48 4.05 -1.24 -0.37
CA PRO A 48 4.87 -0.99 -1.57
C PRO A 48 5.01 -2.19 -2.49
N ILE A 49 5.23 -3.39 -1.95
CA ILE A 49 5.39 -4.61 -2.75
C ILE A 49 4.10 -4.94 -3.51
N SER A 50 2.94 -4.86 -2.86
CA SER A 50 1.64 -5.08 -3.51
C SER A 50 1.40 -4.10 -4.67
N PHE A 51 1.72 -2.81 -4.48
CA PHE A 51 1.59 -1.80 -5.54
C PHE A 51 2.59 -1.99 -6.67
N PHE A 52 3.80 -2.47 -6.38
CA PHE A 52 4.79 -2.81 -7.39
C PHE A 52 4.31 -3.98 -8.28
N ILE A 53 3.75 -5.02 -7.66
CA ILE A 53 3.17 -6.16 -8.38
C ILE A 53 1.97 -5.71 -9.21
N LEU A 54 1.05 -4.93 -8.65
CA LEU A 54 -0.09 -4.35 -9.37
C LEU A 54 0.36 -3.52 -10.58
N TYR A 55 1.41 -2.71 -10.43
CA TYR A 55 1.98 -1.96 -11.55
C TYR A 55 2.56 -2.88 -12.64
N LYS A 56 3.32 -3.92 -12.26
CA LYS A 56 3.88 -4.90 -13.20
C LYS A 56 2.77 -5.61 -13.99
N ILE A 57 1.73 -6.05 -13.30
CA ILE A 57 0.57 -6.72 -13.90
C ILE A 57 -0.17 -5.74 -14.81
N GLY A 58 -0.52 -4.55 -14.32
CA GLY A 58 -1.22 -3.53 -15.11
C GLY A 58 -0.45 -3.10 -16.35
N LYS A 59 0.89 -2.99 -16.25
CA LYS A 59 1.77 -2.72 -17.40
C LYS A 59 1.75 -3.86 -18.43
N PHE A 60 1.60 -5.12 -18.02
CA PHE A 60 1.50 -6.24 -18.96
C PHE A 60 0.20 -6.18 -19.79
N PHE A 61 -0.91 -5.74 -19.18
CA PHE A 61 -2.19 -5.61 -19.86
C PHE A 61 -2.33 -4.35 -20.73
N ILE A 62 -1.67 -3.25 -20.33
CA ILE A 62 -1.59 -2.03 -21.14
C ILE A 62 -0.42 -2.19 -22.11
N LYS A 63 -0.71 -2.79 -23.27
CA LYS A 63 0.24 -3.02 -24.38
C LYS A 63 0.94 -1.74 -24.82
#